data_AF-A0A929URW8-F1
#
_entry.id   AF-A0A929URW8-F1
#
_cell.length_a   1.000
_cell.length_b   1.000
_cell.length_c   1.000
_cell.angle_alpha   90.00
_cell.angle_beta   90.00
_cell.angle_gamma   90.00
#
_symmetry.space_group_name_H-M   'P 1'
#
loop_
_entity.id
_entity.type
_entity.pdbx_description
1 polymer ?
#
loop_
_entity_poly.entity_id
_entity_poly.type
_entity_poly.pdbx_seq_one_letter_code
_entity_poly.pdbx_strand_id
1 'polypeptide(L)'
;MRIRTFFYTIGQGIKSLFRNGWYSIASVATITACLFLFGMFYTIIVNFQHMVRSAEEGVSGTVFFKEGTSADEIQVLKAEVEKRPEVSKVDFQTADEAWDSFKKQYLGDYAGGFPDNPLEGDDKLQIYM
;
A
#
# COMPACT_ATOMS: atom_id res chain seq x y z
N MET A 1 29.16 37.43 22.17
CA MET A 1 29.82 36.37 22.96
C MET A 1 30.81 35.64 22.05
N ARG A 2 32.08 35.48 22.44
CA ARG A 2 33.09 34.86 21.58
C ARG A 2 32.71 33.39 21.33
N ILE A 3 32.81 32.91 20.10
CA ILE A 3 32.60 31.51 19.69
C ILE A 3 33.33 30.51 20.63
N ARG A 4 34.48 30.91 21.16
CA ARG A 4 35.27 30.11 22.13
C ARG A 4 34.53 29.85 23.44
N THR A 5 33.67 30.77 23.89
CA THR A 5 32.86 30.62 25.10
C THR A 5 31.75 29.59 24.90
N PHE A 6 31.14 29.54 23.71
CA PHE A 6 30.10 28.55 23.38
C PHE A 6 30.65 27.12 23.43
N PHE A 7 31.80 26.86 22.78
CA PHE A 7 32.45 25.56 22.83
C PHE A 7 32.94 25.18 24.24
N TYR A 8 33.38 26.16 25.03
CA TYR A 8 33.77 25.93 26.43
C TYR A 8 32.57 25.48 27.28
N THR A 9 31.41 26.12 27.13
CA THR A 9 30.18 25.76 27.86
C THR A 9 29.66 24.39 27.46
N ILE A 10 29.72 24.03 26.16
CA ILE A 10 29.37 22.67 25.70
C ILE A 10 30.32 21.63 26.31
N GLY A 11 31.63 21.87 26.28
CA GLY A 11 32.62 20.97 26.86
C GLY A 11 32.45 20.79 28.38
N GLN A 12 32.08 21.85 29.09
CA GLN A 12 31.72 21.80 30.51
C GLN A 12 30.43 21.01 30.75
N GLY A 13 29.42 21.19 29.90
CA GLY A 13 28.18 20.41 29.95
C GLY A 13 28.43 18.91 29.78
N ILE A 14 29.22 18.52 28.78
CA ILE A 14 29.61 17.12 28.55
C ILE A 14 30.37 16.56 29.76
N LYS A 15 31.38 17.29 30.29
CA LYS A 15 32.10 16.87 31.51
C LYS A 15 31.16 16.70 32.72
N SER A 16 30.13 17.52 32.84
CA SER A 16 29.12 17.41 33.90
C SER A 16 28.24 16.18 33.77
N LEU A 17 27.82 15.84 32.54
CA LEU A 17 27.06 14.62 32.24
C LEU A 17 27.84 13.35 32.63
N PHE A 18 29.15 13.32 32.36
CA PHE A 18 30.02 12.20 32.75
C PHE A 18 30.25 12.14 34.27
N ARG A 19 30.34 13.29 34.95
CA ARG A 19 30.57 13.34 36.40
C ARG A 19 29.33 12.96 37.22
N ASN A 20 28.12 13.18 36.71
CA ASN A 20 26.86 12.80 37.34
C ASN A 20 26.12 11.71 36.54
N GLY A 21 26.86 10.68 36.14
CA GLY A 21 26.43 9.68 35.15
C GLY A 21 25.10 8.99 35.46
N TRP A 22 24.75 8.78 36.73
CA TRP A 22 23.51 8.07 37.09
C TRP A 22 22.23 8.83 36.70
N TYR A 23 22.19 10.14 36.94
CA TYR A 23 21.06 10.99 36.55
C TYR A 23 21.00 11.19 35.03
N SER A 24 22.16 11.33 34.39
CA SER A 24 22.23 11.45 32.94
C SER A 24 21.79 10.16 32.22
N ILE A 25 22.17 8.99 32.74
CA ILE A 25 21.70 7.69 32.23
C ILE A 25 20.18 7.57 32.39
N ALA A 26 19.63 7.94 33.55
CA ALA A 26 18.18 7.91 33.77
C ALA A 26 17.42 8.80 32.76
N SER A 27 17.92 10.02 32.51
CA SER A 27 17.31 10.94 31.53
C SER A 27 17.42 10.44 30.08
N VAL A 28 18.57 9.87 29.70
CA VAL A 28 18.71 9.27 28.36
C VAL A 28 17.79 8.06 28.22
N ALA A 29 17.70 7.21 29.24
CA ALA A 29 16.83 6.03 29.23
C ALA A 29 15.35 6.40 29.06
N THR A 30 14.87 7.45 29.72
CA THR A 30 13.47 7.90 29.56
C THR A 30 13.21 8.42 28.15
N ILE A 31 14.11 9.23 27.58
CA ILE A 31 13.99 9.71 26.20
C ILE A 31 14.01 8.54 25.21
N THR A 32 14.94 7.59 25.40
CA THR A 32 15.02 6.39 24.56
C THR A 32 13.75 5.55 24.65
N ALA A 33 13.20 5.35 25.86
CA ALA A 33 11.94 4.63 26.04
C ALA A 33 10.78 5.34 25.32
N CYS A 34 10.69 6.67 25.41
CA CYS A 34 9.69 7.46 24.70
C CYS A 34 9.82 7.31 23.17
N LEU A 35 11.03 7.42 22.62
CA LEU A 35 11.27 7.24 21.18
C LEU A 35 11.01 5.81 20.72
N PHE A 36 11.33 4.82 21.55
CA PHE A 36 11.07 3.42 21.27
C PHE A 36 9.57 3.14 21.21
N LEU A 37 8.79 3.65 22.18
CA LEU A 37 7.34 3.55 22.15
C LEU A 37 6.74 4.23 20.92
N PHE A 38 7.22 5.43 20.57
CA PHE A 38 6.79 6.12 19.35
C PHE A 38 7.08 5.28 18.10
N GLY A 39 8.29 4.72 17.99
CA GLY A 39 8.66 3.83 16.90
C GLY A 39 7.79 2.57 16.83
N MET A 40 7.49 1.96 17.97
CA MET A 40 6.61 0.80 18.05
C MET A 40 5.20 1.13 17.52
N PHE A 41 4.60 2.23 17.97
CA PHE A 41 3.30 2.66 17.47
C PHE A 41 3.34 3.00 15.97
N TYR A 42 4.39 3.67 15.51
CA TYR A 42 4.57 3.98 14.09
C TYR A 42 4.61 2.70 13.24
N THR A 43 5.41 1.71 13.64
CA THR A 43 5.47 0.42 12.95
C THR A 43 4.13 -0.30 12.95
N ILE A 44 3.42 -0.33 14.09
CA ILE A 44 2.08 -0.94 14.17
C ILE A 44 1.11 -0.26 13.20
N ILE A 45 1.07 1.08 13.18
CA ILE A 45 0.18 1.84 12.30
C ILE A 45 0.50 1.57 10.83
N VAL A 46 1.77 1.66 10.44
CA VAL A 46 2.18 1.42 9.05
C VAL A 46 1.87 -0.02 8.63
N ASN A 47 2.09 -1.00 9.52
CA ASN A 47 1.74 -2.39 9.23
C ASN A 47 0.23 -2.60 9.12
N PHE A 48 -0.56 -1.98 10.00
CA PHE A 48 -2.01 -2.03 9.93
C PHE A 48 -2.54 -1.38 8.65
N GLN A 49 -2.01 -0.22 8.26
CA GLN A 49 -2.35 0.44 7.01
C GLN A 49 -2.01 -0.44 5.80
N HIS A 50 -0.86 -1.13 5.82
CA HIS A 50 -0.54 -2.11 4.78
C HIS A 50 -1.57 -3.24 4.74
N MET A 51 -1.97 -3.78 5.90
CA MET A 51 -2.97 -4.84 5.97
C MET A 51 -4.33 -4.37 5.45
N VAL A 52 -4.77 -3.16 5.81
CA VAL A 52 -6.01 -2.55 5.30
C VAL A 52 -5.93 -2.38 3.79
N ARG A 53 -4.83 -1.84 3.27
CA ARG A 53 -4.64 -1.67 1.82
C ARG A 53 -4.64 -2.99 1.06
N SER A 54 -4.01 -4.03 1.61
CA SER A 54 -4.09 -5.38 1.04
C SER A 54 -5.51 -5.97 1.10
N ALA A 55 -6.31 -5.60 2.10
CA ALA A 55 -7.72 -5.99 2.15
C ALA A 55 -8.57 -5.21 1.13
N GLU A 56 -8.32 -3.92 0.94
CA GLU A 56 -8.92 -3.08 -0.12
C GLU A 56 -8.60 -3.63 -1.52
N GLU A 57 -7.34 -4.03 -1.76
CA GLU A 57 -6.94 -4.72 -3.00
C GLU A 57 -7.72 -6.02 -3.25
N GLY A 58 -8.19 -6.68 -2.18
CA GLY A 58 -9.04 -7.86 -2.26
C GLY A 58 -10.53 -7.56 -2.51
N VAL A 59 -10.96 -6.30 -2.32
CA VAL A 59 -12.35 -5.85 -2.54
C VAL A 59 -12.42 -5.24 -3.94
N SER A 60 -12.43 -6.10 -4.95
CA SER A 60 -12.67 -5.72 -6.33
C SER A 60 -14.06 -6.17 -6.80
N GLY A 61 -14.79 -5.27 -7.45
CA GLY A 61 -16.02 -5.57 -8.17
C GLY A 61 -15.71 -5.89 -9.63
N THR A 62 -16.22 -7.00 -10.15
CA THR A 62 -16.13 -7.32 -11.58
C THR A 62 -17.47 -7.08 -12.25
N VAL A 63 -17.50 -6.25 -13.28
CA VAL A 63 -18.68 -6.01 -14.13
C VAL A 63 -18.49 -6.71 -15.45
N PHE A 64 -19.33 -7.71 -15.72
CA PHE A 64 -19.41 -8.39 -17.00
C PHE A 64 -20.41 -7.69 -17.91
N PHE A 65 -20.06 -7.55 -19.18
CA PHE A 65 -20.93 -6.95 -20.17
C PHE A 65 -21.82 -7.98 -20.84
N LYS A 66 -23.00 -7.54 -21.30
CA LYS A 66 -23.81 -8.39 -22.17
C LYS A 66 -23.23 -8.39 -23.57
N GLU A 67 -23.42 -9.50 -24.27
CA GLU A 67 -23.02 -9.64 -25.67
C GLU A 67 -23.65 -8.51 -26.51
N GLY A 68 -22.82 -7.83 -27.31
CA GLY A 68 -23.23 -6.70 -28.14
C GLY A 68 -23.21 -5.32 -27.45
N THR A 69 -22.71 -5.21 -26.21
CA THR A 69 -22.47 -3.89 -25.58
C THR A 69 -21.42 -3.12 -26.38
N SER A 70 -21.71 -1.88 -26.74
CA SER A 70 -20.78 -1.08 -27.54
C SER A 70 -19.58 -0.60 -26.73
N ALA A 71 -18.43 -0.42 -27.41
CA ALA A 71 -17.23 0.13 -26.78
C ALA A 71 -17.46 1.54 -26.19
N ASP A 72 -18.36 2.32 -26.80
CA ASP A 72 -18.73 3.66 -26.31
C ASP A 72 -19.51 3.58 -24.99
N GLU A 73 -20.47 2.66 -24.87
CA GLU A 73 -21.22 2.43 -23.62
C GLU A 73 -20.30 1.98 -22.48
N ILE A 74 -19.34 1.11 -22.77
CA ILE A 74 -18.33 0.66 -21.79
C ILE A 74 -17.48 1.83 -21.32
N GLN A 75 -17.03 2.71 -22.22
CA GLN A 75 -16.25 3.88 -21.86
C GLN A 75 -17.05 4.90 -21.04
N VAL A 76 -18.32 5.12 -21.38
CA VAL A 76 -19.20 6.00 -20.60
C VAL A 76 -19.37 5.46 -19.18
N LEU A 77 -19.65 4.16 -19.04
CA LEU A 77 -19.77 3.52 -17.72
C LEU A 77 -18.46 3.63 -16.93
N LYS A 78 -17.32 3.35 -17.56
CA LYS A 78 -16.01 3.49 -16.94
C LYS A 78 -15.81 4.90 -16.38
N ALA A 79 -16.07 5.93 -17.20
CA ALA A 79 -15.92 7.33 -16.79
C ALA A 79 -16.92 7.76 -15.70
N GLU A 80 -18.10 7.13 -15.62
CA GLU A 80 -19.06 7.37 -14.54
C GLU A 80 -18.63 6.73 -13.23
N VAL A 81 -18.11 5.50 -13.28
CA VAL A 81 -17.61 4.77 -12.12
C VAL A 81 -16.35 5.42 -11.55
N GLU A 82 -15.43 5.88 -12.40
CA GLU A 82 -14.20 6.58 -11.97
C GLU A 82 -14.46 7.91 -11.23
N LYS A 83 -15.65 8.51 -11.38
CA LYS A 83 -16.01 9.75 -10.67
C LYS A 83 -16.45 9.51 -9.23
N ARG A 84 -16.68 8.26 -8.84
CA ARG A 84 -17.20 7.92 -7.52
C ARG A 84 -16.09 8.02 -6.47
N PRO A 85 -16.32 8.67 -5.32
CA PRO A 85 -15.30 8.85 -4.31
C PRO A 85 -14.83 7.54 -3.67
N GLU A 86 -15.67 6.50 -3.70
CA GLU A 86 -15.37 5.16 -3.21
C GLU A 86 -14.57 4.28 -4.20
N VAL A 87 -14.25 4.78 -5.40
CA VAL A 87 -13.52 4.03 -6.42
C VAL A 87 -12.09 4.52 -6.50
N SER A 88 -11.15 3.62 -6.21
CA SER A 88 -9.71 3.88 -6.31
C SER A 88 -9.20 3.74 -7.76
N LYS A 89 -9.70 2.74 -8.49
CA LYS A 89 -9.24 2.44 -9.86
C LYS A 89 -10.28 1.67 -10.67
N VAL A 90 -10.34 1.89 -11.98
CA VAL A 90 -11.13 1.08 -12.92
C VAL A 90 -10.27 0.61 -14.09
N ASP A 91 -10.08 -0.71 -14.21
CA ASP A 91 -9.35 -1.33 -15.31
C ASP A 91 -10.30 -2.04 -16.27
N PHE A 92 -10.09 -1.84 -17.57
CA PHE A 92 -10.72 -2.64 -18.60
C PHE A 92 -9.81 -3.83 -18.91
N GLN A 93 -10.37 -5.03 -18.88
CA GLN A 93 -9.66 -6.27 -19.17
C GLN A 93 -10.41 -7.02 -20.25
N THR A 94 -9.69 -7.41 -21.30
CA THR A 94 -10.26 -8.22 -22.37
C THR A 94 -10.42 -9.67 -21.95
N ALA A 95 -11.30 -10.39 -22.64
CA ALA A 95 -11.44 -11.84 -22.56
C ALA A 95 -10.09 -12.60 -22.61
N ASP A 96 -9.20 -12.18 -23.51
CA ASP A 96 -7.90 -12.82 -23.72
C ASP A 96 -6.92 -12.53 -22.58
N GLU A 97 -6.85 -11.28 -22.13
CA GLU A 97 -6.01 -10.90 -21.00
C GLU A 97 -6.44 -11.62 -19.71
N ALA A 98 -7.75 -11.73 -19.50
CA ALA A 98 -8.33 -12.46 -18.38
C ALA A 98 -7.95 -13.94 -18.42
N TRP A 99 -8.03 -14.56 -19.59
CA TRP A 99 -7.69 -15.96 -19.79
C TRP A 99 -6.19 -16.24 -19.63
N ASP A 100 -5.34 -15.37 -20.18
CA ASP A 100 -3.89 -15.48 -20.04
C ASP A 100 -3.44 -15.33 -18.59
N SER A 101 -4.06 -14.41 -17.85
CA SER A 101 -3.82 -14.28 -16.41
C SER A 101 -4.24 -15.54 -15.66
N PHE A 102 -5.45 -16.05 -15.93
CA PHE A 102 -5.99 -17.26 -15.28
C PHE A 102 -5.12 -18.49 -15.53
N LYS A 103 -4.68 -18.69 -16.78
CA LYS A 103 -3.78 -19.79 -17.15
C LYS A 103 -2.48 -19.74 -16.34
N LYS A 104 -1.85 -18.57 -16.24
CA LYS A 104 -0.59 -18.39 -15.50
C LYS A 104 -0.76 -18.61 -13.99
N GLN A 105 -1.87 -18.15 -13.43
CA GLN A 105 -2.06 -18.13 -11.97
C GLN A 105 -2.59 -19.46 -11.42
N TYR A 106 -3.45 -20.15 -12.16
CA TYR A 106 -4.18 -21.33 -11.64
C TYR A 106 -3.92 -22.62 -12.41
N LEU A 107 -3.80 -22.56 -13.74
CA LEU A 107 -3.74 -23.79 -14.55
C LEU A 107 -2.31 -24.27 -14.78
N GLY A 108 -1.33 -23.38 -14.93
CA GLY A 108 0.05 -23.77 -15.26
C GLY A 108 0.09 -24.71 -16.46
N ASP A 109 0.65 -25.91 -16.27
CA ASP A 109 0.78 -26.94 -17.32
C ASP A 109 -0.57 -27.55 -17.75
N TYR A 110 -1.64 -27.41 -16.94
CA TYR A 110 -2.98 -27.89 -17.27
C TYR A 110 -3.73 -27.00 -18.27
N ALA A 111 -3.16 -25.86 -18.65
CA ALA A 111 -3.77 -24.95 -19.62
C ALA A 111 -4.04 -25.62 -20.98
N GLY A 112 -3.26 -26.63 -21.36
CA GLY A 112 -3.45 -27.39 -22.60
C GLY A 112 -4.72 -28.26 -22.63
N GLY A 113 -5.45 -28.39 -21.52
CA GLY A 113 -6.74 -29.08 -21.46
C GLY A 113 -7.91 -28.29 -22.04
N PHE A 114 -7.71 -27.01 -22.36
CA PHE A 114 -8.73 -26.13 -22.95
C PHE A 114 -8.39 -25.86 -24.42
N PRO A 115 -9.21 -26.34 -25.37
CA PRO A 115 -8.95 -26.13 -26.78
C PRO A 115 -9.13 -24.66 -27.21
N ASP A 116 -10.08 -23.95 -26.60
CA ASP A 116 -10.42 -22.55 -26.90
C ASP A 116 -10.51 -21.71 -25.62
N ASN A 117 -10.52 -20.37 -25.75
CA ASN A 117 -10.68 -19.46 -24.62
C ASN A 117 -12.15 -19.49 -24.12
N PRO A 118 -12.44 -20.01 -22.92
CA PRO A 118 -13.82 -20.07 -22.42
C PRO A 118 -14.39 -18.71 -22.01
N LEU A 119 -13.56 -17.66 -21.99
CA LEU A 119 -13.96 -16.28 -21.68
C LEU A 119 -14.14 -15.42 -22.94
N GLU A 120 -14.06 -16.01 -24.14
CA GLU A 120 -14.19 -15.25 -25.39
C GLU A 120 -15.51 -14.45 -25.43
N GLY A 121 -15.41 -13.14 -25.67
CA GLY A 121 -16.54 -12.21 -25.64
C GLY A 121 -16.91 -11.65 -24.26
N ASP A 122 -16.33 -12.19 -23.17
CA ASP A 122 -16.55 -11.71 -21.80
C ASP A 122 -15.52 -10.65 -21.38
N ASP A 123 -15.50 -9.54 -22.13
CA ASP A 123 -14.80 -8.34 -21.69
C ASP A 123 -15.42 -7.82 -20.38
N LYS A 124 -14.59 -7.23 -19.52
CA LYS A 124 -15.02 -6.83 -18.18
C LYS A 124 -14.32 -5.59 -17.67
N LEU A 125 -14.99 -4.88 -16.77
CA LEU A 125 -14.37 -3.85 -15.94
C LEU A 125 -14.08 -4.41 -14.54
N GLN A 126 -12.83 -4.26 -14.10
CA GLN A 126 -12.44 -4.47 -12.72
C GLN A 126 -12.42 -3.13 -11.99
N ILE A 127 -13.25 -3.02 -10.96
CA ILE A 127 -13.41 -1.83 -10.14
C ILE A 127 -12.74 -2.13 -8.80
N TYR A 128 -11.73 -1.34 -8.45
CA TYR A 128 -11.04 -1.41 -7.17
C TYR A 128 -11.57 -0.28 -6.29
N MET A 129 -12.02 -0.65 -5.09
CA MET A 129 -12.52 0.29 -4.08
C MET A 129 -11.41 0.68 -3.11
#